data_AF-A0AAN0N541-F1
#
_entry.id   AF-A0AAN0N541-F1
#
_cell.length_a   1.000
_cell.length_b   1.000
_cell.length_c   1.000
_cell.angle_alpha   90.00
_cell.angle_beta   90.00
_cell.angle_gamma   90.00
#
_symmetry.space_group_name_H-M   'P 1'
#
loop_
_entity.id
_entity.type
_entity.pdbx_description
1 polymer ?
#
loop_
_entity_poly.entity_id
_entity_poly.type
_entity_poly.pdbx_seq_one_letter_code
_entity_poly.pdbx_strand_id
1 'polypeptide(L)'
;MEDDENDFSGTLANAEALAGVMADLEGRSQRFGAALTGALRSATAGGRGLEDVLWGLGNRLTDIALAAGLKPLENMLGTAIGGLVGSVTPFADGGVVRSPSFFPMGGDMGLMGEAGAEAILPLRRGPDGALGVAASAGGTAPQIVFNVTATDAASFRKSEGQISAMLARSVARGRRGL
;
A
#
# COMPACT_ATOMS: atom_id res chain seq x y z
N MET A 1 40.58 -26.19 -22.28
CA MET A 1 41.28 -26.03 -20.98
C MET A 1 40.60 -24.89 -20.22
N GLU A 2 39.27 -24.95 -20.04
CA GLU A 2 38.48 -23.86 -19.41
C GLU A 2 37.53 -24.39 -18.32
N ASP A 3 37.54 -25.70 -18.04
CA ASP A 3 36.64 -26.33 -17.07
C ASP A 3 37.22 -26.38 -15.64
N ASP A 4 38.54 -26.21 -15.47
CA ASP A 4 39.20 -26.32 -14.15
C ASP A 4 39.15 -25.01 -13.32
N GLU A 5 39.01 -23.83 -13.94
CA GLU A 5 39.02 -22.54 -13.21
C GLU A 5 37.70 -22.23 -12.48
N ASN A 6 36.57 -22.75 -12.98
CA ASN A 6 35.25 -22.52 -12.39
C ASN A 6 34.97 -23.41 -11.16
N ASP A 7 35.51 -24.63 -11.13
CA ASP A 7 35.37 -25.56 -9.99
C ASP A 7 36.15 -25.08 -8.76
N PHE A 8 37.33 -24.51 -8.98
CA PHE A 8 38.16 -23.94 -7.90
C PHE A 8 37.51 -22.71 -7.25
N SER A 9 36.83 -21.87 -8.04
CA SER A 9 36.14 -20.68 -7.53
C SER A 9 34.89 -21.03 -6.70
N GLY A 10 34.12 -22.03 -7.15
CA GLY A 10 32.97 -22.53 -6.40
C GLY A 10 33.36 -23.22 -5.09
N THR A 11 34.46 -23.99 -5.09
CA THR A 11 35.00 -24.63 -3.89
C THR A 11 35.56 -23.62 -2.88
N LEU A 12 36.19 -22.53 -3.33
CA LEU A 12 36.61 -21.42 -2.47
C LEU A 12 35.43 -20.69 -1.82
N ALA A 13 34.38 -20.36 -2.59
CA ALA A 13 33.19 -19.72 -2.05
C ALA A 13 32.48 -20.58 -1.00
N ASN A 14 32.42 -21.90 -1.23
CA ASN A 14 31.87 -22.85 -0.27
C ASN A 14 32.75 -22.98 0.99
N ALA A 15 34.07 -22.91 0.84
CA ALA A 15 35.01 -22.94 1.95
C ALA A 15 34.90 -21.68 2.83
N GLU A 16 34.70 -20.51 2.24
CA GLU A 16 34.45 -19.25 2.97
C GLU A 16 33.10 -19.28 3.71
N ALA A 17 32.04 -19.76 3.06
CA ALA A 17 30.75 -19.94 3.70
C ALA A 17 30.82 -20.91 4.89
N LEU A 18 31.53 -22.03 4.74
CA LEU A 18 31.76 -23.00 5.81
C LEU A 18 32.59 -22.40 6.95
N ALA A 19 33.64 -21.63 6.63
CA ALA A 19 34.45 -20.93 7.63
C ALA A 19 33.61 -19.92 8.43
N GLY A 20 32.69 -19.21 7.78
CA GLY A 20 31.75 -18.30 8.46
C GLY A 20 30.81 -19.05 9.41
N VAL A 21 30.28 -20.19 9.00
CA VAL A 21 29.43 -21.05 9.86
C VAL A 21 30.21 -21.59 11.06
N MET A 22 31.45 -22.02 10.86
CA MET A 22 32.30 -22.52 11.94
C MET A 22 32.68 -21.42 12.93
N ALA A 23 32.95 -20.20 12.45
CA ALA A 23 33.22 -19.06 13.32
C ALA A 23 31.99 -18.64 14.15
N ASP A 24 30.79 -18.66 13.56
CA ASP A 24 29.54 -18.41 14.29
C ASP A 24 29.28 -19.52 15.33
N LEU A 25 29.51 -20.78 14.95
CA LEU A 25 29.38 -21.93 15.86
C LEU A 25 30.37 -21.85 17.04
N GLU A 26 31.60 -21.43 16.78
CA GLU A 26 32.61 -21.23 17.82
C GLU A 26 32.20 -20.09 18.77
N GLY A 27 31.77 -18.95 18.23
CA GLY A 27 31.29 -17.82 19.04
C GLY A 27 30.08 -18.18 19.92
N ARG A 28 29.15 -18.99 19.40
CA ARG A 28 28.01 -19.52 20.18
C ARG A 28 28.47 -20.50 21.26
N SER A 29 29.40 -21.39 20.92
CA SER A 29 29.97 -22.38 21.85
C SER A 29 30.73 -21.73 23.02
N GLN A 30 31.53 -20.70 22.75
CA GLN A 30 32.27 -19.95 23.77
C GLN A 30 31.32 -19.23 24.74
N ARG A 31 30.26 -18.60 24.22
CA ARG A 31 29.22 -17.95 25.05
C ARG A 31 28.43 -18.96 25.88
N PHE A 32 28.11 -20.12 25.31
CA PHE A 32 27.48 -21.21 26.03
C PHE A 32 28.37 -21.74 27.16
N GLY A 33 29.66 -21.94 26.90
CA GLY A 33 30.63 -22.36 27.91
C GLY A 33 30.75 -21.36 29.06
N ALA A 34 30.86 -20.07 28.74
CA ALA A 34 30.91 -19.01 29.76
C ALA A 34 29.62 -18.96 30.60
N ALA A 35 28.46 -19.12 29.98
CA ALA A 35 27.18 -19.19 30.67
C ALA A 35 27.06 -20.45 31.56
N LEU A 36 27.51 -21.61 31.07
CA LEU A 36 27.49 -22.87 31.81
C LEU A 36 28.44 -22.83 33.02
N THR A 37 29.66 -22.33 32.84
CA THR A 37 30.62 -22.16 33.94
C THR A 37 30.15 -21.11 34.94
N GLY A 38 29.54 -20.02 34.47
CA GLY A 38 28.93 -19.01 35.33
C GLY A 38 27.77 -19.56 36.18
N ALA A 39 26.89 -20.33 35.55
CA ALA A 39 25.78 -20.99 36.23
C ALA A 39 26.27 -22.04 37.25
N LEU A 40 27.28 -22.84 36.91
CA LEU A 40 27.84 -23.85 37.81
C LEU A 40 28.55 -23.21 39.02
N ARG A 41 29.29 -22.12 38.79
CA ARG A 41 29.89 -21.30 39.85
C ARG A 41 28.82 -20.65 40.73
N SER A 42 27.73 -20.17 40.14
CA SER A 42 26.61 -19.56 40.88
C SER A 42 25.83 -20.59 41.70
N ALA A 43 25.61 -21.79 41.17
CA ALA A 43 24.91 -22.88 41.85
C ALA A 43 25.74 -23.43 43.03
N THR A 44 27.07 -23.49 42.87
CA THR A 44 27.98 -23.98 43.92
C THR A 44 28.28 -22.94 45.00
N ALA A 45 28.34 -21.65 44.65
CA ALA A 45 28.63 -20.58 45.62
C ALA A 45 27.38 -19.98 46.29
N GLY A 46 26.19 -20.09 45.67
CA GLY A 46 24.98 -19.35 46.07
C GLY A 46 23.86 -20.15 46.74
N GLY A 47 23.95 -21.48 46.86
CA GLY A 47 22.95 -22.31 47.56
C GLY A 47 21.55 -22.37 46.95
N ARG A 48 21.28 -21.70 45.81
CA ARG A 48 20.06 -21.86 45.01
C ARG A 48 20.29 -22.99 44.00
N GLY A 49 19.38 -23.96 44.01
CA GLY A 49 19.61 -25.32 43.52
C GLY A 49 19.77 -25.42 42.00
N LEU A 50 20.53 -26.43 41.58
CA LEU A 50 20.61 -26.95 40.21
C LEU A 50 19.22 -27.13 39.55
N GLU A 51 18.19 -27.38 40.37
CA GLU A 51 16.79 -27.50 39.98
C GLU A 51 16.23 -26.23 39.33
N ASP A 52 16.53 -25.03 39.87
CA ASP A 52 16.08 -23.76 39.28
C ASP A 52 16.71 -23.52 37.91
N VAL A 53 17.95 -23.98 37.74
CA VAL A 53 18.68 -23.91 36.46
C VAL A 53 18.10 -24.91 35.46
N LEU A 54 17.77 -26.13 35.90
CA LEU A 54 17.17 -27.16 35.04
C LEU A 54 15.75 -26.78 34.60
N TRP A 55 14.93 -26.26 35.51
CA TRP A 55 13.60 -25.74 35.19
C TRP A 55 13.67 -24.53 34.26
N GLY A 56 14.62 -23.61 34.50
CA GLY A 56 14.87 -22.47 33.62
C GLY A 56 15.31 -22.89 32.21
N LEU A 57 16.14 -23.93 32.10
CA LEU A 57 16.56 -24.50 30.83
C LEU A 57 15.39 -25.22 30.13
N GLY A 58 14.62 -26.02 30.86
CA GLY A 58 13.44 -26.73 30.34
C GLY A 58 12.39 -25.79 29.76
N ASN A 59 12.10 -24.69 30.45
CA ASN A 59 11.16 -23.68 29.96
C ASN A 59 11.69 -22.99 28.69
N ARG A 60 12.96 -22.60 28.66
CA ARG A 60 13.56 -21.99 27.46
C ARG A 60 13.59 -22.94 26.24
N LEU A 61 13.85 -24.23 26.46
CA LEU A 61 13.82 -25.23 25.39
C LEU A 61 12.40 -25.44 24.87
N THR A 62 11.41 -25.43 25.77
CA THR A 62 9.98 -25.52 25.41
C THR A 62 9.53 -24.30 24.61
N ASP A 63 9.94 -23.09 25.01
CA ASP A 63 9.64 -21.84 24.29
C ASP A 63 10.29 -21.83 22.89
N ILE A 64 11.53 -22.29 22.77
CA ILE A 64 12.22 -22.38 21.47
C ILE A 64 11.54 -23.43 20.58
N ALA A 65 11.19 -24.60 21.11
CA ALA A 65 10.53 -25.66 20.36
C ALA A 65 9.13 -25.25 19.90
N LEU A 66 8.36 -24.60 20.78
CA LEU A 66 7.03 -24.10 20.49
C LEU A 66 7.08 -22.95 19.47
N ALA A 67 7.99 -21.99 19.65
CA ALA A 67 8.18 -20.90 18.70
C ALA A 67 8.67 -21.42 17.33
N ALA A 68 9.59 -22.38 17.29
CA ALA A 68 10.04 -22.99 16.04
C ALA A 68 8.91 -23.77 15.34
N GLY A 69 8.05 -24.44 16.10
CA GLY A 69 6.92 -25.21 15.56
C GLY A 69 5.76 -24.33 15.07
N LEU A 70 5.52 -23.18 15.71
CA LEU A 70 4.40 -22.28 15.37
C LEU A 70 4.79 -21.16 14.39
N LYS A 71 6.07 -20.80 14.27
CA LYS A 71 6.56 -19.79 13.31
C LYS A 71 6.09 -20.01 11.87
N PRO A 72 6.08 -21.23 11.32
CA PRO A 72 5.56 -21.45 9.96
C PRO A 72 4.07 -21.10 9.85
N LEU A 73 3.28 -21.41 10.87
CA LEU A 73 1.85 -21.09 10.91
C LEU A 73 1.62 -19.59 11.10
N GLU A 74 2.41 -18.94 11.96
CA GLU A 74 2.39 -17.49 12.17
C GLU A 74 2.75 -16.74 10.87
N ASN A 75 3.78 -17.20 10.15
CA ASN A 75 4.17 -16.64 8.87
C ASN A 75 3.10 -16.88 7.77
N MET A 76 2.49 -18.05 7.73
CA MET A 76 1.40 -18.35 6.80
C MET A 76 0.15 -17.53 7.09
N LEU A 77 -0.21 -17.37 8.37
CA LEU A 77 -1.34 -16.54 8.79
C LEU A 77 -1.06 -15.06 8.52
N GLY A 78 0.16 -14.59 8.79
CA GLY A 78 0.59 -13.23 8.45
C GLY A 78 0.56 -12.94 6.96
N THR A 79 0.98 -13.91 6.13
CA THR A 79 0.95 -13.77 4.66
C THR A 79 -0.47 -13.86 4.11
N ALA A 80 -1.32 -14.74 4.65
CA ALA A 80 -2.71 -14.87 4.24
C ALA A 80 -3.54 -13.64 4.62
N ILE A 81 -3.36 -13.11 5.83
CA ILE A 81 -4.03 -11.86 6.25
C ILE A 81 -3.47 -10.66 5.47
N GLY A 82 -2.16 -10.61 5.26
CA GLY A 82 -1.52 -9.55 4.48
C GLY A 82 -1.91 -9.54 3.00
N GLY A 83 -2.20 -10.69 2.41
CA GLY A 83 -2.69 -10.80 1.02
C GLY A 83 -4.18 -10.45 0.85
N LEU A 84 -4.98 -10.62 1.90
CA LEU A 84 -6.40 -10.24 1.91
C LEU A 84 -6.60 -8.74 2.18
N VAL A 85 -5.72 -8.13 2.98
CA VAL A 85 -5.60 -6.67 3.11
C VAL A 85 -4.68 -6.17 2.00
N GLY A 86 -5.12 -6.34 0.76
CA GLY A 86 -4.40 -5.90 -0.43
C GLY A 86 -3.97 -4.43 -0.33
N SER A 87 -2.85 -4.10 -0.98
CA SER A 87 -2.33 -2.73 -1.05
C SER A 87 -3.44 -1.73 -1.39
N VAL A 88 -3.74 -0.82 -0.47
CA VAL A 88 -4.76 0.22 -0.67
C VAL A 88 -4.27 1.12 -1.80
N THR A 89 -4.98 1.12 -2.92
CA THR A 89 -4.70 2.01 -4.05
C THR A 89 -5.55 3.27 -3.91
N PRO A 90 -4.97 4.45 -3.61
CA PRO A 90 -5.73 5.68 -3.50
C PRO A 90 -6.12 6.19 -4.89
N PHE A 91 -7.39 6.62 -5.04
CA PHE A 91 -7.92 7.22 -6.28
C PHE A 91 -8.38 8.67 -6.07
N ALA A 92 -7.85 9.36 -5.06
CA ALA A 92 -8.25 10.73 -4.73
C ALA A 92 -8.00 11.73 -5.88
N ASP A 93 -6.93 11.53 -6.65
CA ASP A 93 -6.57 12.33 -7.82
C ASP A 93 -7.20 11.80 -9.13
N GLY A 94 -8.05 10.77 -9.02
CA GLY A 94 -8.57 10.01 -10.15
C GLY A 94 -7.72 8.78 -10.50
N GLY A 95 -8.13 8.04 -11.52
CA GLY A 95 -7.43 6.83 -11.96
C GLY A 95 -8.21 6.05 -13.01
N VAL A 96 -7.70 4.87 -13.36
CA VAL A 96 -8.38 3.93 -14.27
C VAL A 96 -8.33 2.54 -13.69
N VAL A 97 -9.48 1.90 -13.58
CA VAL A 97 -9.63 0.49 -13.19
C VAL A 97 -9.67 -0.35 -14.45
N ARG A 98 -8.76 -1.30 -14.58
CA ARG A 98 -8.60 -2.11 -15.80
C ARG A 98 -9.01 -3.57 -15.62
N SER A 99 -9.34 -3.96 -14.40
CA SER A 99 -9.65 -5.34 -14.04
C SER A 99 -10.75 -5.38 -12.98
N PRO A 100 -11.57 -6.46 -12.95
CA PRO A 100 -12.57 -6.68 -11.92
C PRO A 100 -11.98 -6.47 -10.53
N SER A 101 -12.50 -5.48 -9.79
CA SER A 101 -11.99 -5.07 -8.49
C SER A 101 -13.16 -4.89 -7.52
N PHE A 102 -13.05 -5.48 -6.33
CA PHE A 102 -14.08 -5.37 -5.31
C PHE A 102 -13.83 -4.16 -4.41
N PHE A 103 -14.90 -3.49 -3.98
CA PHE A 103 -14.81 -2.37 -3.05
C PHE A 103 -15.98 -2.37 -2.06
N PRO A 104 -15.77 -1.90 -0.81
CA PRO A 104 -16.84 -1.82 0.17
C PRO A 104 -17.84 -0.69 -0.18
N MET A 105 -19.14 -0.98 -0.11
CA MET A 105 -20.22 -0.04 -0.38
C MET A 105 -21.25 -0.06 0.76
N GLY A 106 -20.96 0.65 1.85
CA GLY A 106 -21.97 1.00 2.88
C GLY A 106 -22.81 -0.16 3.45
N GLY A 107 -22.31 -1.39 3.44
CA GLY A 107 -23.03 -2.59 3.86
C GLY A 107 -22.90 -3.76 2.88
N ASP A 108 -22.70 -3.46 1.60
CA ASP A 108 -22.53 -4.44 0.52
C ASP A 108 -21.12 -4.38 -0.09
N MET A 109 -20.81 -5.35 -0.94
CA MET A 109 -19.60 -5.36 -1.77
C MET A 109 -19.95 -4.95 -3.20
N GLY A 110 -19.32 -3.88 -3.67
CA GLY A 110 -19.37 -3.45 -5.06
C GLY A 110 -18.31 -4.15 -5.91
N LEU A 111 -18.57 -4.23 -7.21
CA LEU A 111 -17.63 -4.69 -8.24
C LEU A 111 -17.46 -3.57 -9.29
N MET A 112 -16.22 -3.28 -9.67
CA MET A 112 -15.87 -2.32 -10.73
C MET A 112 -14.92 -2.96 -11.73
N GLY A 113 -14.84 -2.44 -12.96
CA GLY A 113 -13.96 -2.94 -14.01
C GLY A 113 -14.45 -4.21 -14.69
N GLU A 114 -15.76 -4.45 -14.74
CA GLU A 114 -16.33 -5.63 -15.42
C GLU A 114 -16.44 -5.44 -16.94
N ALA A 115 -16.63 -4.20 -17.39
CA ALA A 115 -16.85 -3.86 -18.80
C ALA A 115 -15.59 -3.27 -19.49
N GLY A 116 -14.41 -3.51 -18.92
CA GLY A 116 -13.13 -2.99 -19.42
C GLY A 116 -12.60 -1.83 -18.59
N ALA A 117 -11.88 -0.90 -19.24
CA ALA A 117 -11.24 0.21 -18.56
C ALA A 117 -12.27 1.27 -18.11
N GLU A 118 -12.44 1.41 -16.80
CA GLU A 118 -13.34 2.38 -16.16
C GLU A 118 -12.54 3.53 -15.55
N ALA A 119 -12.99 4.78 -15.72
CA ALA A 119 -12.32 5.96 -15.17
C ALA A 119 -12.86 6.31 -13.78
N ILE A 120 -11.95 6.61 -12.85
CA ILE A 120 -12.27 7.22 -11.56
C ILE A 120 -11.97 8.72 -11.68
N LEU A 121 -13.00 9.53 -11.45
CA LEU A 121 -12.92 10.98 -11.59
C LEU A 121 -13.04 11.63 -10.21
N PRO A 122 -12.12 12.54 -9.83
CA PRO A 122 -12.25 13.28 -8.58
C PRO A 122 -13.52 14.12 -8.59
N LEU A 123 -14.21 14.22 -7.46
CA LEU A 123 -15.40 15.06 -7.30
C LEU A 123 -15.08 16.27 -6.42
N ARG A 124 -15.74 17.40 -6.68
CA ARG A 124 -15.67 18.60 -5.85
C ARG A 124 -17.06 19.17 -5.64
N ARG A 125 -17.30 19.71 -4.45
CA ARG A 125 -18.53 20.44 -4.16
C ARG A 125 -18.41 21.90 -4.63
N GLY A 126 -19.39 22.35 -5.40
CA GLY A 126 -19.48 23.73 -5.87
C GLY A 126 -19.93 24.71 -4.77
N PRO A 127 -19.83 26.03 -5.01
CA PRO A 127 -20.33 27.07 -4.10
C PRO A 127 -21.83 27.00 -3.82
N ASP A 128 -22.58 26.33 -4.69
CA ASP A 128 -24.02 26.07 -4.56
C ASP A 128 -24.33 24.76 -3.83
N GLY A 129 -23.31 24.06 -3.31
CA GLY A 129 -23.46 22.82 -2.57
C GLY A 129 -23.65 21.57 -3.43
N ALA A 130 -23.73 21.70 -4.76
CA ALA A 130 -23.83 20.56 -5.66
C ALA A 130 -22.49 19.82 -5.78
N LEU A 131 -22.51 18.50 -5.97
CA LEU A 131 -21.32 17.72 -6.31
C LEU A 131 -21.14 17.70 -7.83
N GLY A 132 -19.95 18.09 -8.29
CA GLY A 132 -19.54 18.02 -9.69
C GLY A 132 -18.24 17.24 -9.84
N VAL A 133 -17.90 16.88 -11.08
CA VAL A 133 -16.59 16.30 -11.41
C VAL A 133 -15.55 17.42 -11.36
N ALA A 134 -14.47 17.20 -10.61
CA ALA A 134 -13.37 18.13 -10.57
C ALA A 134 -12.60 18.08 -11.90
N ALA A 135 -12.95 18.97 -12.81
CA ALA A 135 -12.13 19.21 -13.98
C ALA A 135 -10.78 19.79 -13.52
N SER A 136 -9.66 19.22 -14.00
CA SER A 136 -8.35 19.87 -13.87
C SER A 136 -8.48 21.28 -14.45
N ALA A 137 -7.96 22.27 -13.74
CA ALA A 137 -8.22 23.71 -13.91
C ALA A 137 -7.62 24.32 -15.21
N GLY A 138 -7.64 23.58 -16.32
CA GLY A 138 -7.33 24.01 -17.68
C GLY A 138 -8.54 24.08 -18.61
N GLY A 139 -9.76 24.01 -18.07
CA GLY A 139 -10.98 24.15 -18.85
C GLY A 139 -11.09 25.54 -19.45
N THR A 140 -10.80 25.65 -20.75
CA THR A 140 -11.12 26.81 -21.59
C THR A 140 -12.54 27.27 -21.27
N ALA A 141 -12.70 28.52 -20.83
CA ALA A 141 -14.03 29.08 -20.57
C ALA A 141 -14.94 28.77 -21.78
N PRO A 142 -16.18 28.26 -21.56
CA PRO A 142 -17.01 27.80 -22.66
C PRO A 142 -17.22 28.97 -23.63
N GLN A 143 -16.77 28.79 -24.88
CA GLN A 143 -16.95 29.80 -25.92
C GLN A 143 -18.42 29.84 -26.30
N ILE A 144 -19.12 30.89 -25.88
CA ILE A 144 -20.52 31.11 -26.22
C ILE A 144 -20.59 31.99 -27.46
N VAL A 145 -20.96 31.41 -28.60
CA VAL A 145 -21.18 32.14 -29.85
C VAL A 145 -22.67 32.46 -29.99
N PHE A 146 -23.02 33.74 -30.03
CA PHE A 146 -24.37 34.23 -30.32
C PHE A 146 -24.41 34.87 -31.70
N ASN A 147 -25.19 34.29 -32.61
CA ASN A 147 -25.50 34.91 -33.89
C ASN A 147 -26.86 35.60 -33.80
N VAL A 148 -26.89 36.92 -33.97
CA VAL A 148 -28.12 37.71 -33.93
C VAL A 148 -28.38 38.29 -35.32
N THR A 149 -29.54 37.98 -35.87
CA THR A 149 -30.02 38.57 -37.13
C THR A 149 -31.15 39.55 -36.82
N ALA A 150 -30.97 40.82 -37.17
CA ALA A 150 -31.99 41.86 -37.04
C ALA A 150 -32.27 42.46 -38.42
N THR A 151 -33.55 42.73 -38.71
CA THR A 151 -34.00 43.37 -39.95
C THR A 151 -33.80 44.88 -39.94
N ASP A 152 -33.75 45.51 -38.77
CA ASP A 152 -33.56 46.95 -38.59
C ASP A 152 -33.03 47.30 -37.17
N ALA A 153 -32.50 48.51 -36.99
CA ALA A 153 -31.88 48.96 -35.73
C ALA A 153 -32.88 49.27 -34.59
N ALA A 154 -34.15 49.54 -34.88
CA ALA A 154 -35.17 49.76 -33.87
C ALA A 154 -35.63 48.42 -33.25
N SER A 155 -35.74 47.38 -34.09
CA SER A 155 -36.02 46.01 -33.68
C SER A 155 -34.93 45.44 -32.77
N PHE A 156 -33.65 45.74 -33.04
CA PHE A 156 -32.57 45.37 -32.14
C PHE A 156 -32.69 46.05 -30.77
N ARG A 157 -32.94 47.37 -30.72
CA ARG A 157 -33.12 48.12 -29.46
C ARG A 157 -34.29 47.59 -28.62
N LYS A 158 -35.36 47.11 -29.27
CA LYS A 158 -36.50 46.49 -28.59
C LYS A 158 -36.16 45.13 -27.96
N SER A 159 -35.25 44.37 -28.58
CA SER A 159 -34.85 43.03 -28.13
C SER A 159 -33.55 43.00 -27.30
N GLU A 160 -32.84 44.12 -27.18
CA GLU A 160 -31.57 44.25 -26.44
C GLU A 160 -31.66 43.68 -25.01
N GLY A 161 -32.73 44.01 -24.28
CA GLY A 161 -32.95 43.51 -22.93
C GLY A 161 -33.21 42.00 -22.84
N GLN A 162 -33.83 41.40 -23.87
CA GLN A 162 -34.02 39.95 -23.93
C GLN A 162 -32.72 39.22 -24.26
N ILE A 163 -31.93 39.77 -25.20
CA ILE A 163 -30.65 39.20 -25.61
C ILE A 163 -29.65 39.22 -24.46
N SER A 164 -29.54 40.33 -23.72
CA SER A 164 -28.66 40.43 -22.56
C SER A 164 -29.03 39.44 -21.46
N ALA A 165 -30.33 39.25 -21.21
CA ALA A 165 -30.82 38.26 -20.26
C ALA A 165 -30.56 36.81 -20.72
N MET A 166 -30.67 36.52 -22.02
CA MET A 166 -30.31 35.21 -22.59
C MET A 166 -28.81 34.92 -22.48
N LEU A 167 -27.97 35.92 -22.72
CA LEU A 167 -26.53 35.82 -22.56
C LEU A 167 -26.15 35.53 -21.09
N ALA A 168 -26.69 36.31 -20.15
CA ALA A 168 -26.42 36.14 -18.73
C ALA A 168 -26.81 34.74 -18.22
N ARG A 169 -27.98 34.23 -18.65
CA ARG A 169 -28.41 32.85 -18.33
C ARG A 169 -27.51 31.79 -18.96
N SER A 170 -27.01 32.02 -20.18
CA SER A 170 -26.13 31.07 -20.88
C SER A 170 -24.77 30.98 -20.21
N VAL A 171 -24.18 32.12 -19.82
CA VAL A 171 -22.94 32.18 -19.04
C VAL A 171 -23.11 31.49 -17.68
N ALA A 172 -24.22 31.76 -16.98
CA ALA A 172 -24.48 31.14 -15.69
C ALA A 172 -24.58 29.61 -15.76
N ARG A 173 -25.20 29.06 -16.82
CA ARG A 173 -25.25 27.60 -17.06
C ARG A 173 -23.89 27.04 -17.46
N GLY A 174 -23.14 27.74 -18.32
CA GLY A 174 -21.80 27.32 -18.73
C GLY A 174 -20.81 27.23 -17.57
N ARG A 175 -20.92 28.12 -16.58
CA ARG A 175 -20.09 28.09 -15.36
C ARG A 175 -20.47 26.97 -14.38
N ARG A 176 -21.65 26.37 -14.50
CA ARG A 176 -22.17 25.34 -13.58
C ARG A 176 -22.01 23.92 -14.12
N GLY A 177 -21.79 23.76 -15.42
CA GLY A 177 -21.54 22.47 -16.07
C GLY A 177 -20.06 22.07 -16.12
N LEU A 178 -19.19 22.83 -15.45
CA LEU A 178 -17.76 22.57 -15.25
C LEU A 178 -17.48 22.42 -13.75
#